data_AF-A0A7W8XXC9-F1
#
_entry.id   AF-A0A7W8XXC9-F1
#
_cell.length_a   1.000
_cell.length_b   1.000
_cell.length_c   1.000
_cell.angle_alpha   90.00
_cell.angle_beta   90.00
_cell.angle_gamma   90.00
#
_symmetry.space_group_name_H-M   'P 1'
#
loop_
_entity.id
_entity.type
_entity.pdbx_description
1 polymer ?
#
loop_
_entity_poly.entity_id
_entity_poly.type
_entity_poly.pdbx_seq_one_letter_code
_entity_poly.pdbx_strand_id
1 'polypeptide(L)'
;MLEDDVSRELAELISRHAALIVELELTREPKPEAPKQELVQLHVKELDLRAKIIAWPPSNRAEAYRKIEHFARVLATGVSLDQATVGFVLRSVQRFL
;
A
#
# COMPACT_ATOMS: atom_id res chain seq x y z
N MET A 1 7.83 5.21 23.54
CA MET A 1 6.66 6.03 23.16
C MET A 1 6.73 6.49 21.71
N LEU A 2 7.81 7.12 21.23
CA LEU A 2 7.88 7.56 19.81
C LEU A 2 7.93 6.40 18.79
N GLU A 3 8.60 5.29 19.09
CA GLU A 3 8.68 4.13 18.18
C GLU A 3 7.33 3.43 17.99
N ASP A 4 6.47 3.42 19.02
CA ASP A 4 5.14 2.82 18.95
C ASP A 4 4.19 3.64 18.07
N ASP A 5 4.32 4.97 18.10
CA ASP A 5 3.49 5.89 17.33
C ASP A 5 3.83 5.83 15.83
N VAL A 6 5.13 5.81 15.47
CA VAL A 6 5.59 5.66 14.08
C VAL A 6 5.18 4.31 13.50
N SER A 7 5.32 3.22 14.27
CA SER A 7 4.89 1.89 13.85
C SER A 7 3.36 1.79 13.66
N ARG A 8 2.59 2.57 14.44
CA ARG A 8 1.13 2.68 14.31
C ARG A 8 0.72 3.43 13.04
N GLU A 9 1.42 4.50 12.69
CA GLU A 9 1.16 5.27 11.45
C GLU A 9 1.35 4.40 10.20
N LEU A 10 2.43 3.62 10.12
CA LEU A 10 2.63 2.67 9.01
C LEU A 10 1.50 1.63 8.94
N ALA A 11 1.10 1.09 10.09
CA ALA A 11 0.02 0.11 10.15
C ALA A 11 -1.32 0.70 9.68
N GLU A 12 -1.60 1.96 10.01
CA GLU A 12 -2.80 2.67 9.54
C GLU A 12 -2.77 2.87 8.03
N LEU A 13 -1.64 3.32 7.47
CA LEU A 13 -1.49 3.49 6.02
C LEU A 13 -1.71 2.16 5.28
N ILE A 14 -1.09 1.08 5.77
CA ILE A 14 -1.26 -0.28 5.24
C ILE A 14 -2.73 -0.71 5.29
N SER A 15 -3.38 -0.54 6.44
CA SER A 15 -4.79 -0.90 6.63
C SER A 15 -5.71 -0.16 5.66
N ARG A 16 -5.53 1.15 5.52
CA ARG A 16 -6.31 1.98 4.60
C ARG A 16 -6.08 1.60 3.15
N HIS A 17 -4.85 1.31 2.76
CA HIS A 17 -4.54 0.87 1.40
C HIS A 17 -5.14 -0.51 1.09
N ALA A 18 -5.08 -1.45 2.03
CA ALA A 18 -5.69 -2.77 1.87
C ALA A 18 -7.22 -2.69 1.72
N ALA A 19 -7.89 -1.88 2.56
CA ALA A 19 -9.33 -1.65 2.46
C ALA A 19 -9.73 -1.05 1.10
N LEU A 20 -8.93 -0.11 0.59
CA LEU A 20 -9.18 0.54 -0.69
C LEU A 20 -8.97 -0.39 -1.89
N ILE A 21 -8.02 -1.32 -1.83
CA ILE A 21 -7.86 -2.36 -2.84
C ILE A 21 -9.11 -3.25 -2.90
N VAL A 22 -9.60 -3.69 -1.74
CA VAL A 22 -10.83 -4.48 -1.66
C VAL A 22 -12.03 -3.71 -2.23
N GLU A 23 -12.16 -2.42 -1.91
CA GLU A 23 -13.21 -1.56 -2.47
C GLU A 23 -13.11 -1.44 -4.00
N LEU A 24 -11.90 -1.26 -4.54
CA LEU A 24 -11.65 -1.20 -5.98
C LEU A 24 -12.00 -2.54 -6.67
N GLU A 25 -11.70 -3.67 -6.03
CA GLU A 25 -12.05 -5.00 -6.55
C GLU A 25 -13.56 -5.24 -6.55
N LEU A 26 -14.25 -4.91 -5.45
CA LEU A 26 -15.71 -5.01 -5.34
C LEU A 26 -16.46 -4.07 -6.29
N THR A 27 -15.81 -2.99 -6.75
CA THR A 27 -16.38 -2.07 -7.75
C THR A 27 -16.11 -2.52 -9.19
N ARG A 28 -15.14 -3.42 -9.40
CA ARG A 28 -14.85 -4.05 -10.71
C ARG A 28 -15.74 -5.25 -11.02
N GLU A 29 -16.37 -5.86 -10.01
CA GLU A 29 -17.48 -6.79 -10.21
C GLU A 29 -18.62 -6.09 -10.98
N PRO A 30 -19.45 -6.82 -11.75
CA PRO A 30 -20.43 -6.23 -12.67
C PRO A 30 -21.62 -5.64 -11.90
N LYS A 31 -21.37 -4.60 -11.10
CA LYS A 31 -22.40 -3.71 -10.59
C LYS A 31 -22.76 -2.72 -11.69
N PRO A 32 -24.06 -2.41 -11.84
CA PRO A 32 -24.50 -1.43 -12.81
C PRO A 32 -23.91 -0.07 -12.42
N GLU A 33 -23.00 0.43 -13.25
CA GLU A 33 -22.61 1.84 -13.33
C GLU A 33 -22.17 2.49 -12.01
N ALA A 34 -21.09 2.01 -11.39
CA ALA A 34 -20.32 2.94 -10.56
C ALA A 34 -19.96 4.16 -11.44
N PRO A 35 -20.31 5.39 -11.05
CA PRO A 35 -20.01 6.58 -11.83
C PRO A 35 -18.51 6.59 -12.16
N LYS A 36 -18.13 6.78 -13.43
CA LYS A 36 -16.72 6.82 -13.86
C LYS A 36 -15.85 7.74 -12.98
N GLN A 37 -16.45 8.80 -12.43
CA GLN A 37 -15.79 9.72 -11.50
C GLN A 37 -15.43 9.09 -10.15
N GLU A 38 -16.27 8.22 -9.59
CA GLU A 38 -16.02 7.55 -8.31
C GLU A 38 -14.85 6.57 -8.42
N LEU A 39 -14.82 5.76 -9.49
CA LEU A 39 -13.69 4.87 -9.79
C LEU A 39 -12.37 5.64 -9.95
N VAL A 40 -12.39 6.80 -10.63
CA VAL A 40 -11.21 7.66 -10.77
C VAL A 40 -10.76 8.18 -9.40
N GLN A 41 -11.68 8.63 -8.54
CA GLN A 41 -11.35 9.11 -7.20
C GLN A 41 -10.75 8.00 -6.31
N LEU A 42 -11.30 6.78 -6.37
CA LEU A 42 -10.75 5.64 -5.64
C LEU A 42 -9.34 5.31 -6.12
N HIS A 43 -9.11 5.35 -7.43
CA HIS A 43 -7.77 5.10 -7.98
C HIS A 43 -6.75 6.18 -7.59
N VAL A 44 -7.15 7.46 -7.61
CA VAL A 44 -6.29 8.57 -7.13
C VAL A 44 -5.93 8.40 -5.66
N LYS A 45 -6.91 8.07 -4.81
CA LYS A 45 -6.67 7.79 -3.38
C LYS A 45 -5.72 6.61 -3.18
N GLU A 46 -5.85 5.60 -4.02
CA GLU A 46 -5.02 4.39 -3.97
C GLU A 46 -3.57 4.72 -4.30
N LEU A 47 -3.34 5.46 -5.39
CA LEU A 47 -2.01 5.93 -5.76
C LEU A 47 -1.36 6.81 -4.69
N ASP A 48 -2.11 7.71 -4.06
CA ASP A 48 -1.61 8.56 -2.96
C ASP A 48 -1.19 7.72 -1.74
N LEU A 49 -2.04 6.78 -1.30
CA LEU A 49 -1.71 5.87 -0.20
C LEU A 49 -0.51 4.98 -0.53
N ARG A 50 -0.47 4.43 -1.75
CA ARG A 50 0.64 3.62 -2.23
C ARG A 50 1.94 4.42 -2.19
N ALA A 51 1.96 5.64 -2.71
CA ALA A 51 3.14 6.51 -2.72
C ALA A 51 3.64 6.79 -1.29
N LYS A 52 2.73 7.06 -0.35
CA LYS A 52 3.09 7.27 1.07
C LYS A 52 3.73 6.03 1.69
N ILE A 53 3.19 4.83 1.44
CA ILE A 53 3.76 3.58 1.94
C ILE A 53 5.11 3.30 1.28
N ILE A 54 5.25 3.51 -0.04
CA ILE A 54 6.53 3.37 -0.76
C ILE A 54 7.58 4.29 -0.14
N ALA A 55 7.25 5.57 0.10
CA ALA A 55 8.16 6.56 0.65
C ALA A 55 8.46 6.35 2.15
N TRP A 56 7.65 5.56 2.88
CA TRP A 56 7.83 5.33 4.30
C TRP A 56 9.20 4.74 4.63
N PRO A 57 10.07 5.44 5.38
CA PRO A 57 11.36 4.92 5.77
C PRO A 57 11.18 4.03 7.02
N PRO A 58 11.36 2.70 6.93
CA PRO A 58 11.23 1.86 8.11
C PRO A 58 12.23 2.30 9.19
N SER A 59 11.83 2.32 10.45
CA SER A 59 12.71 2.67 11.58
C SER A 59 13.36 1.43 12.22
N ASN A 60 12.75 0.27 12.03
CA ASN A 60 13.14 -1.00 12.64
C ASN A 60 12.80 -2.20 11.73
N ARG A 61 13.22 -3.39 12.16
CA ARG A 61 13.01 -4.65 11.44
C ARG A 61 11.54 -5.05 11.31
N ALA A 62 10.72 -4.78 12.32
CA ALA A 62 9.30 -5.11 12.27
C ALA A 62 8.55 -4.27 11.21
N GLU A 63 8.82 -2.98 11.13
CA GLU A 63 8.29 -2.11 10.08
C GLU A 63 8.76 -2.52 8.69
N ALA A 64 10.05 -2.85 8.55
CA ALA A 64 10.60 -3.32 7.29
C ALA A 64 9.87 -4.58 6.78
N TYR A 65 9.64 -5.56 7.67
CA TYR A 65 8.87 -6.76 7.33
C TYR A 65 7.42 -6.43 6.98
N ARG A 66 6.72 -5.61 7.79
CA ARG A 66 5.33 -5.23 7.50
C ARG A 66 5.19 -4.56 6.13
N LYS A 67 6.15 -3.70 5.77
CA LYS A 67 6.19 -3.04 4.47
C LYS A 67 6.33 -4.06 3.32
N ILE A 68 7.26 -5.00 3.44
CA ILE A 68 7.45 -6.07 2.43
C ILE A 68 6.21 -6.95 2.34
N GLU A 69 5.69 -7.40 3.49
CA GLU A 69 4.51 -8.25 3.58
C GLU A 69 3.30 -7.58 2.92
N HIS A 70 3.10 -6.29 3.17
CA HIS A 70 2.05 -5.52 2.51
C HIS A 70 2.19 -5.54 0.98
N PHE A 71 3.35 -5.21 0.43
CA PHE A 71 3.54 -5.23 -1.03
C PHE A 71 3.45 -6.64 -1.63
N ALA A 72 3.85 -7.68 -0.90
CA ALA A 72 3.63 -9.06 -1.32
C ALA A 72 2.12 -9.39 -1.42
N ARG A 73 1.32 -8.93 -0.45
CA ARG A 73 -0.15 -9.08 -0.50
C ARG A 73 -0.77 -8.28 -1.64
N VAL A 74 -0.32 -7.05 -1.89
CA VAL A 74 -0.78 -6.22 -3.02
C VAL A 74 -0.50 -6.91 -4.36
N LEU A 75 0.70 -7.46 -4.55
CA LEU A 75 1.03 -8.23 -5.76
C LEU A 75 0.14 -9.47 -5.91
N ALA A 76 -0.20 -10.14 -4.81
CA ALA A 76 -1.08 -11.30 -4.82
C ALA A 76 -2.52 -10.97 -5.27
N THR A 77 -2.95 -9.71 -5.20
CA THR A 77 -4.25 -9.28 -5.73
C THR A 77 -4.24 -9.00 -7.24
N GLY A 78 -3.11 -9.22 -7.90
CA GLY A 78 -2.93 -8.98 -9.34
C GLY A 78 -2.62 -7.51 -9.68
N VAL A 79 -2.49 -6.64 -8.68
CA VAL A 79 -1.99 -5.28 -8.86
C VAL A 79 -0.49 -5.34 -9.18
N SER A 80 -0.10 -4.87 -10.37
CA SER A 80 1.30 -4.84 -10.77
C SER A 80 2.06 -3.68 -10.11
N LEU A 81 3.35 -3.92 -9.86
CA LEU A 81 4.32 -2.90 -9.48
C LEU A 81 5.40 -2.86 -10.55
N ASP A 82 5.80 -1.66 -10.96
CA ASP A 82 6.93 -1.50 -11.88
C ASP A 82 8.27 -1.82 -11.18
N GLN A 83 9.30 -2.11 -11.98
CA GLN A 83 10.61 -2.48 -11.50
C GLN A 83 11.27 -1.39 -10.62
N ALA A 84 11.03 -0.11 -10.91
CA ALA A 84 11.60 0.99 -10.15
C ALA A 84 10.98 1.07 -8.74
N THR A 85 9.67 0.89 -8.64
CA THR A 85 8.92 0.79 -7.39
C THR A 85 9.41 -0.39 -6.55
N VAL A 86 9.52 -1.58 -7.14
CA VAL A 86 10.05 -2.77 -6.45
C VAL A 86 11.47 -2.50 -5.93
N GLY A 87 12.35 -1.97 -6.79
CA GLY A 87 13.72 -1.64 -6.41
C GLY A 87 13.79 -0.60 -5.28
N PHE A 88 12.91 0.40 -5.30
CA PHE A 88 12.85 1.41 -4.23
C PHE A 88 12.42 0.81 -2.89
N VAL A 89 11.36 0.00 -2.89
CA VAL A 89 10.87 -0.68 -1.68
C VAL A 89 11.98 -1.55 -1.10
N LEU A 90 12.62 -2.40 -1.90
CA LEU A 90 13.70 -3.29 -1.46
C LEU A 90 14.91 -2.54 -0.89
N ARG A 91 15.33 -1.43 -1.52
CA ARG A 91 16.41 -0.60 -0.98
C ARG A 91 16.04 0.06 0.35
N SER A 92 14.77 0.48 0.51
CA SER A 92 14.31 1.14 1.74
C SER A 92 14.32 0.23 2.97
N VAL A 93 14.21 -1.09 2.76
CA VAL A 93 14.15 -2.10 3.83
C VAL A 93 15.50 -2.81 4.05
N GLN A 94 16.43 -2.74 3.09
CA GLN A 94 17.68 -3.51 3.07
C GLN A 94 18.50 -3.40 4.36
N ARG A 95 18.54 -2.23 5.01
CA ARG A 95 19.32 -2.04 6.24
C ARG A 95 18.80 -2.82 7.46
N PHE A 96 17.62 -3.44 7.35
CA PHE A 96 16.96 -4.16 8.44
C PHE A 96 16.75 -5.65 8.17
N LEU A 97 17.15 -6.12 6.99
CA LEU A 97 17.11 -7.53 6.57
C LEU A 97 18.50 -8.14 6.71
#